data_AF-A0A958V0U5-F1
#
_entry.id   AF-A0A958V0U5-F1
#
_cell.length_a   1.000
_cell.length_b   1.000
_cell.length_c   1.000
_cell.angle_alpha   90.00
_cell.angle_beta   90.00
_cell.angle_gamma   90.00
#
_symmetry.space_group_name_H-M   'P 1'
#
loop_
_entity.id
_entity.type
_entity.pdbx_description
1 polymer ?
#
loop_
_entity_poly.entity_id
_entity_poly.type
_entity_poly.pdbx_seq_one_letter_code
_entity_poly.pdbx_strand_id
1 'polypeptide(L)'
;KQTAGVKSTLANAFKKISSRKLFYVLSKDEVPLDINSEENKAVISIVNNPQYESAYSPIVAAIIHTVVKQMSVRNRNSSFILMEEAPTIKLPNMHRIPATLRSYDISTIYVMQDKVQNDLLYGEKASKAILSNLSYQFFGKVNDPDTAKYYERFFELIKQPTTSIHKGHNLDFDTRITKGEKEVSKRKAEIFFKLKEGEFIAFADGRDKRIQFQWQTKVKNKPQFKLGSEDKKISIEYQNIYSIAAGLKK
;
A
#
# COMPACT_ATOMS: atom_id res chain seq x y z
N LYS A 1 5.29 -31.55 -26.49
CA LYS A 1 4.39 -31.74 -25.31
C LYS A 1 4.37 -30.55 -24.34
N GLN A 2 5.50 -29.87 -24.06
CA GLN A 2 5.52 -28.71 -23.13
C GLN A 2 4.78 -27.46 -23.66
N THR A 3 4.78 -27.19 -24.96
CA THR A 3 4.14 -26.02 -25.58
C THR A 3 2.61 -26.01 -25.49
N ALA A 4 1.97 -27.19 -25.52
CA ALA A 4 0.53 -27.32 -25.35
C ALA A 4 0.09 -27.03 -23.90
N GLY A 5 0.90 -27.47 -22.93
CA GLY A 5 0.69 -27.15 -21.51
C GLY A 5 0.81 -25.64 -21.25
N VAL A 6 1.84 -24.98 -21.79
CA VAL A 6 2.02 -23.53 -21.68
C VAL A 6 0.84 -22.77 -22.31
N LYS A 7 0.40 -23.15 -23.53
CA LYS A 7 -0.76 -22.54 -24.18
C LYS A 7 -2.04 -22.72 -23.37
N SER A 8 -2.27 -23.90 -22.80
CA SER A 8 -3.44 -24.19 -21.96
C SER A 8 -3.44 -23.35 -20.69
N THR A 9 -2.31 -23.24 -20.00
CA THR A 9 -2.15 -22.39 -18.81
C THR A 9 -2.39 -20.91 -19.14
N LEU A 10 -1.83 -20.42 -20.24
CA LEU A 10 -2.02 -19.05 -20.70
C LEU A 10 -3.49 -18.78 -21.04
N ALA A 11 -4.14 -19.69 -21.78
CA ALA A 11 -5.55 -19.59 -22.13
C ALA A 11 -6.45 -19.56 -20.89
N ASN A 12 -6.16 -20.38 -19.87
CA ASN A 12 -6.88 -20.37 -18.61
C ASN A 12 -6.69 -19.05 -17.84
N ALA A 13 -5.50 -18.45 -17.87
CA ALA A 13 -5.26 -17.13 -17.28
C ALA A 13 -6.04 -16.04 -18.03
N PHE A 14 -6.01 -16.04 -19.37
CA PHE A 14 -6.77 -15.11 -20.20
C PHE A 14 -8.29 -15.25 -20.02
N LYS A 15 -8.78 -16.49 -19.86
CA LYS A 15 -10.21 -16.76 -19.64
C LYS A 15 -10.75 -16.14 -18.34
N LYS A 16 -9.90 -15.99 -17.32
CA LYS A 16 -10.28 -15.32 -16.07
C LYS A 16 -10.45 -13.80 -16.24
N ILE A 17 -9.70 -13.19 -17.14
CA ILE A 17 -9.77 -11.74 -17.43
C ILE A 17 -10.72 -11.41 -18.59
N SER A 18 -11.19 -12.39 -19.35
CA SER A 18 -11.98 -12.19 -20.56
C SER A 18 -13.49 -12.01 -20.34
N SER A 19 -13.92 -11.49 -19.19
CA SER A 19 -15.35 -11.30 -18.91
C SER A 19 -15.93 -10.16 -19.75
N ARG A 20 -17.21 -10.27 -20.14
CA ARG A 20 -17.89 -9.23 -20.94
C ARG A 20 -17.85 -7.85 -20.27
N LYS A 21 -18.00 -7.82 -18.94
CA LYS A 21 -17.95 -6.59 -18.14
C LYS A 21 -16.56 -5.93 -18.18
N LEU A 22 -15.49 -6.72 -18.05
CA LEU A 22 -14.13 -6.19 -18.12
C LEU A 22 -13.80 -5.65 -19.51
N PHE A 23 -14.20 -6.37 -20.56
CA PHE A 23 -14.06 -5.88 -21.92
C PHE A 23 -14.80 -4.56 -22.12
N TYR A 24 -16.05 -4.45 -21.65
CA TYR A 24 -16.83 -3.21 -21.74
C TYR A 24 -16.17 -2.04 -20.99
N VAL A 25 -15.64 -2.26 -19.79
CA VAL A 25 -14.96 -1.22 -18.99
C VAL A 25 -13.65 -0.76 -19.65
N LEU A 26 -12.95 -1.66 -20.33
CA LEU A 26 -11.64 -1.39 -20.94
C LEU A 26 -11.72 -1.01 -22.42
N SER A 27 -12.89 -1.11 -23.06
CA SER A 27 -13.02 -0.99 -24.52
C SER A 27 -13.10 0.43 -25.03
N LYS A 28 -13.51 1.37 -24.19
CA LYS A 28 -13.67 2.77 -24.58
C LYS A 28 -12.88 3.69 -23.69
N ASP A 29 -12.34 4.72 -24.32
CA ASP A 29 -11.68 5.85 -23.65
C ASP A 29 -12.75 6.84 -23.14
N GLU A 30 -13.67 6.36 -22.29
CA GLU A 30 -14.73 7.19 -21.68
C GLU A 30 -14.23 7.92 -20.42
N VAL A 31 -13.13 7.46 -19.83
CA VAL A 31 -12.55 8.01 -18.60
C VAL A 31 -11.12 8.46 -18.88
N PRO A 32 -10.88 9.77 -19.10
CA PRO A 32 -9.54 10.28 -19.32
C PRO A 32 -8.67 10.06 -18.08
N LEU A 33 -7.58 9.31 -18.23
CA LEU A 33 -6.66 8.96 -17.13
C LEU A 33 -5.63 10.06 -16.82
N ASP A 34 -5.58 11.14 -17.61
CA ASP A 34 -4.76 12.34 -17.36
C ASP A 34 -5.43 13.28 -16.35
N ILE A 35 -5.49 12.82 -15.10
CA ILE A 35 -6.36 13.37 -14.04
C ILE A 35 -5.79 14.55 -13.25
N ASN A 36 -4.50 14.86 -13.43
CA ASN A 36 -3.84 16.00 -12.77
C ASN A 36 -3.46 17.11 -13.76
N SER A 37 -4.00 17.05 -14.97
CA SER A 37 -3.94 18.15 -15.92
C SER A 37 -4.82 19.32 -15.47
N GLU A 38 -4.56 20.52 -16.00
CA GLU A 38 -5.39 21.68 -15.71
C GLU A 38 -6.79 21.56 -16.33
N GLU A 39 -6.86 20.90 -17.49
CA GLU A 39 -8.07 20.70 -18.29
C GLU A 39 -8.97 19.57 -17.75
N ASN A 40 -8.39 18.59 -17.06
CA ASN A 40 -9.11 17.43 -16.54
C ASN A 40 -8.64 17.10 -15.11
N LYS A 41 -9.17 17.84 -14.13
CA LYS A 41 -8.95 17.60 -12.71
C LYS A 41 -9.94 16.55 -12.21
N ALA A 42 -9.46 15.36 -11.92
CA ALA A 42 -10.32 14.25 -11.49
C ALA A 42 -9.69 13.45 -10.35
N VAL A 43 -10.53 12.74 -9.60
CA VAL A 43 -10.12 11.75 -8.61
C VAL A 43 -10.60 10.39 -9.07
N ILE A 44 -9.67 9.46 -9.27
CA ILE A 44 -9.99 8.07 -9.58
C ILE A 44 -9.93 7.27 -8.29
N SER A 45 -11.02 6.55 -7.99
CA SER A 45 -11.06 5.55 -6.94
C SER A 45 -11.21 4.17 -7.58
N ILE A 46 -10.26 3.29 -7.28
CA ILE A 46 -10.28 1.91 -7.76
C ILE A 46 -10.65 1.02 -6.59
N VAL A 47 -11.75 0.29 -6.74
CA VAL A 47 -12.27 -0.61 -5.72
C VAL A 47 -12.23 -2.02 -6.27
N ASN A 48 -11.62 -2.94 -5.52
CA ASN A 48 -11.59 -4.35 -5.86
C ASN A 48 -12.61 -5.13 -5.02
N ASN A 49 -13.18 -6.19 -5.58
CA ASN A 49 -13.96 -7.16 -4.82
C ASN A 49 -13.02 -8.32 -4.44
N PRO A 50 -12.81 -8.60 -3.13
CA PRO A 50 -11.93 -9.68 -2.68
C PRO A 50 -12.23 -11.05 -3.31
N GLN A 51 -13.50 -11.33 -3.64
CA GLN A 51 -13.89 -12.60 -4.28
C GLN A 51 -13.30 -12.78 -5.68
N TYR A 52 -12.94 -11.70 -6.36
CA TYR A 52 -12.46 -11.70 -7.75
C TYR A 52 -11.04 -11.12 -7.88
N GLU A 53 -10.31 -10.97 -6.78
CA GLU A 53 -8.99 -10.34 -6.74
C GLU A 53 -8.02 -10.96 -7.75
N SER A 54 -7.93 -12.30 -7.83
CA SER A 54 -7.03 -12.96 -8.77
C SER A 54 -7.31 -12.66 -10.25
N ALA A 55 -8.57 -12.35 -10.59
CA ALA A 55 -8.96 -11.98 -11.95
C ALA A 55 -8.76 -10.49 -12.21
N TYR A 56 -9.02 -9.63 -11.23
CA TYR A 56 -8.97 -8.17 -11.42
C TYR A 56 -7.60 -7.56 -11.15
N SER A 57 -6.75 -8.20 -10.35
CA SER A 57 -5.44 -7.68 -9.95
C SER A 57 -4.55 -7.25 -11.13
N PRO A 58 -4.40 -8.01 -12.24
CA PRO A 58 -3.62 -7.56 -13.39
C PRO A 58 -4.20 -6.30 -14.08
N ILE A 59 -5.52 -6.20 -14.12
CA ILE A 59 -6.23 -5.08 -14.76
C ILE A 59 -6.11 -3.83 -13.91
N VAL A 60 -6.35 -3.96 -12.60
CA VAL A 60 -6.18 -2.88 -11.64
C VAL A 60 -4.73 -2.39 -11.64
N ALA A 61 -3.75 -3.29 -11.66
CA ALA A 61 -2.34 -2.94 -11.77
C ALA A 61 -2.04 -2.14 -13.06
N ALA A 62 -2.62 -2.54 -14.20
CA ALA A 62 -2.45 -1.83 -15.48
C ALA A 62 -3.07 -0.42 -15.45
N ILE A 63 -4.26 -0.27 -14.84
CA ILE A 63 -4.90 1.04 -14.68
C ILE A 63 -4.05 1.94 -13.79
N ILE A 64 -3.65 1.46 -12.60
CA ILE A 64 -2.82 2.24 -11.66
C ILE A 64 -1.50 2.64 -12.33
N HIS A 65 -0.82 1.70 -13.01
CA HIS A 65 0.43 1.99 -13.71
C HIS A 65 0.25 3.06 -14.79
N THR A 66 -0.84 3.00 -15.56
CA THR A 66 -1.15 4.01 -16.58
C THR A 66 -1.42 5.37 -15.96
N VAL A 67 -2.24 5.44 -14.90
CA VAL A 67 -2.52 6.68 -14.17
C VAL A 67 -1.24 7.28 -13.58
N VAL A 68 -0.42 6.48 -12.89
CA VAL A 68 0.87 6.93 -12.34
C VAL A 68 1.78 7.50 -13.42
N LYS A 69 1.83 6.85 -14.60
CA LYS A 69 2.61 7.35 -15.73
C LYS A 69 2.08 8.69 -16.27
N GLN A 70 0.76 8.83 -16.42
CA GLN A 70 0.14 10.08 -16.88
C GLN A 70 0.31 11.22 -15.88
N MET A 71 0.23 10.91 -14.58
CA MET A 71 0.45 11.89 -13.53
C MET A 71 1.91 12.37 -13.46
N SER A 72 2.87 11.53 -13.87
CA SER A 72 4.32 11.80 -13.84
C SER A 72 4.81 12.68 -15.00
N VAL A 73 4.11 13.78 -15.27
CA VAL A 73 4.45 14.77 -16.30
C VAL A 73 4.77 16.10 -15.61
N ARG A 74 5.72 16.87 -16.16
CA ARG A 74 6.11 18.19 -15.62
C ARG A 74 4.98 19.19 -15.82
N ASN A 75 4.94 20.21 -14.95
CA ASN A 75 3.95 21.30 -15.01
C ASN A 75 2.49 20.80 -14.87
N ARG A 76 2.28 19.77 -14.05
CA ARG A 76 0.96 19.27 -13.64
C ARG A 76 0.64 19.72 -12.22
N ASN A 77 -0.63 19.60 -11.85
CA ASN A 77 -1.08 19.95 -10.50
C ASN A 77 -0.55 18.96 -9.46
N SER A 78 -0.20 19.48 -8.29
CA SER A 78 0.13 18.69 -7.11
C SER A 78 -0.99 17.69 -6.84
N SER A 79 -0.63 16.43 -6.59
CA SER A 79 -1.60 15.35 -6.49
C SER A 79 -1.17 14.33 -5.43
N PHE A 80 -1.99 13.29 -5.26
CA PHE A 80 -1.64 12.20 -4.37
C PHE A 80 -2.02 10.86 -4.98
N ILE A 81 -1.32 9.81 -4.54
CA ILE A 81 -1.73 8.42 -4.71
C ILE A 81 -1.92 7.83 -3.32
N LEU A 82 -3.13 7.31 -3.07
CA LEU A 82 -3.47 6.62 -1.83
C LEU A 82 -3.58 5.13 -2.13
N MET A 83 -2.66 4.35 -1.59
CA MET A 83 -2.68 2.89 -1.66
C MET A 83 -3.15 2.35 -0.32
N GLU A 84 -4.46 2.17 -0.21
CA GLU A 84 -5.05 1.43 0.91
C GLU A 84 -4.78 -0.06 0.67
N GLU A 85 -4.23 -0.74 1.68
CA GLU A 85 -3.84 -2.15 1.59
C GLU A 85 -2.94 -2.46 0.37
N ALA A 86 -1.89 -1.66 0.22
CA ALA A 86 -0.93 -1.75 -0.88
C ALA A 86 -0.34 -3.17 -1.15
N PRO A 87 -0.16 -4.09 -0.17
CA PRO A 87 0.28 -5.46 -0.46
C PRO A 87 -0.78 -6.38 -1.11
N THR A 88 -1.89 -5.85 -1.63
CA THR A 88 -2.88 -6.63 -2.42
C THR A 88 -2.58 -6.62 -3.93
N ILE A 89 -1.95 -5.56 -4.45
CA ILE A 89 -1.73 -5.38 -5.89
C ILE A 89 -0.25 -5.23 -6.20
N LYS A 90 0.32 -6.24 -6.86
CA LYS A 90 1.72 -6.21 -7.27
C LYS A 90 1.96 -5.25 -8.43
N LEU A 91 2.35 -4.02 -8.12
CA LEU A 91 2.82 -3.07 -9.12
C LEU A 91 4.27 -3.34 -9.56
N PRO A 92 4.57 -3.29 -10.88
CA PRO A 92 5.94 -3.31 -11.36
C PRO A 92 6.74 -2.13 -10.80
N ASN A 93 7.97 -2.40 -10.36
CA ASN A 93 8.90 -1.36 -9.87
C ASN A 93 8.33 -0.46 -8.74
N MET A 94 7.45 -0.99 -7.88
CA MET A 94 6.80 -0.24 -6.80
C MET A 94 7.78 0.61 -5.97
N HIS A 95 8.97 0.08 -5.64
CA HIS A 95 10.01 0.80 -4.90
C HIS A 95 10.47 2.13 -5.54
N ARG A 96 10.29 2.30 -6.86
CA ARG A 96 10.64 3.55 -7.56
C ARG A 96 9.49 4.56 -7.55
N ILE A 97 8.24 4.09 -7.45
CA ILE A 97 7.05 4.94 -7.57
C ILE A 97 7.07 6.11 -6.57
N PRO A 98 7.27 5.90 -5.24
CA PRO A 98 7.32 7.02 -4.30
C PRO A 98 8.43 8.03 -4.62
N ALA A 99 9.64 7.54 -4.96
CA ALA A 99 10.77 8.40 -5.27
C ALA A 99 10.54 9.22 -6.55
N THR A 100 9.98 8.60 -7.59
CA THR A 100 9.65 9.26 -8.84
C THR A 100 8.55 10.30 -8.64
N LEU A 101 7.43 9.92 -8.02
CA LEU A 101 6.28 10.79 -7.80
C LEU A 101 6.62 12.01 -6.94
N ARG A 102 7.49 11.86 -5.94
CA ARG A 102 8.01 12.99 -5.16
C ARG A 102 8.62 14.09 -6.04
N SER A 103 9.35 13.72 -7.10
CA SER A 103 9.98 14.69 -8.02
C SER A 103 8.97 15.44 -8.90
N TYR A 104 7.73 14.95 -8.98
CA TYR A 104 6.61 15.55 -9.72
C TYR A 104 5.59 16.22 -8.79
N ASP A 105 5.94 16.46 -7.52
CA ASP A 105 5.04 17.04 -6.51
C ASP A 105 3.77 16.20 -6.27
N ILE A 106 3.96 14.88 -6.29
CA ILE A 106 2.89 13.90 -6.04
C ILE A 106 3.21 13.13 -4.75
N SER A 107 2.31 13.21 -3.79
CA SER A 107 2.45 12.53 -2.50
C SER A 107 2.00 11.07 -2.61
N THR A 108 2.85 10.14 -2.16
CA THR A 108 2.50 8.72 -2.05
C THR A 108 2.13 8.38 -0.61
N ILE A 109 0.87 8.02 -0.40
CA ILE A 109 0.35 7.54 0.88
C ILE A 109 0.23 6.03 0.77
N TYR A 110 1.08 5.33 1.52
CA TYR A 110 1.18 3.88 1.49
C TYR A 110 0.69 3.31 2.82
N VAL A 111 -0.44 2.61 2.80
CA VAL A 111 -1.04 1.99 3.99
C VAL A 111 -0.83 0.49 3.94
N MET A 112 -0.17 -0.06 4.96
CA MET A 112 0.01 -1.50 5.16
C MET A 112 -0.57 -1.91 6.52
N GLN A 113 -1.22 -3.07 6.57
CA GLN A 113 -1.66 -3.67 7.83
C GLN A 113 -0.53 -4.48 8.47
N ASP A 114 0.27 -5.16 7.65
CA ASP A 114 1.35 -6.03 8.10
C ASP A 114 2.55 -5.95 7.13
N LYS A 115 3.74 -5.80 7.70
CA LYS A 115 5.00 -5.82 6.95
C LYS A 115 5.26 -7.18 6.33
N VAL A 116 4.88 -8.27 7.00
CA VAL A 116 5.14 -9.64 6.53
C VAL A 116 4.47 -9.86 5.18
N GLN A 117 3.23 -9.40 5.00
CA GLN A 117 2.54 -9.46 3.71
C GLN A 117 3.27 -8.69 2.60
N ASN A 118 3.82 -7.51 2.92
CA ASN A 118 4.60 -6.72 1.97
C ASN A 118 5.90 -7.44 1.55
N ASP A 119 6.59 -8.06 2.51
CA ASP A 119 7.79 -8.86 2.24
C ASP A 119 7.47 -10.10 1.39
N LEU A 120 6.34 -10.76 1.62
CA LEU A 120 5.89 -11.89 0.81
C LEU A 120 5.61 -11.48 -0.64
N LEU A 121 5.01 -10.31 -0.86
CA LEU A 121 4.63 -9.84 -2.20
C LEU A 121 5.83 -9.36 -3.03
N TYR A 122 6.68 -8.54 -2.42
CA TYR A 122 7.78 -7.83 -3.09
C TYR A 122 9.16 -8.43 -2.84
N GLY A 123 9.32 -9.27 -1.82
CA GLY A 123 10.60 -9.70 -1.29
C GLY A 123 11.19 -8.66 -0.34
N GLU A 124 11.97 -9.13 0.63
CA GLU A 124 12.55 -8.32 1.72
C GLU A 124 13.32 -7.09 1.21
N LYS A 125 14.14 -7.25 0.16
CA LYS A 125 14.94 -6.16 -0.41
C LYS A 125 14.07 -5.04 -1.00
N ALA A 126 13.06 -5.39 -1.77
CA ALA A 126 12.18 -4.41 -2.41
C ALA A 126 11.21 -3.78 -1.40
N SER A 127 10.71 -4.56 -0.44
CA SER A 127 9.93 -4.07 0.69
C SER A 127 10.68 -3.01 1.49
N LYS A 128 11.95 -3.29 1.85
CA LYS A 128 12.82 -2.32 2.51
C LYS A 128 13.01 -1.05 1.68
N ALA A 129 13.21 -1.18 0.37
CA ALA A 129 13.37 -0.04 -0.54
C ALA A 129 12.10 0.80 -0.68
N ILE A 130 10.90 0.19 -0.68
CA ILE A 130 9.62 0.91 -0.66
C ILE A 130 9.54 1.74 0.61
N LEU A 131 9.72 1.09 1.76
CA LEU A 131 9.57 1.71 3.08
C LEU A 131 10.61 2.81 3.33
N SER A 132 11.85 2.65 2.87
CA SER A 132 12.90 3.67 3.03
C SER A 132 12.67 4.94 2.23
N ASN A 133 11.85 4.90 1.17
CA ASN A 133 11.53 6.08 0.36
C ASN A 133 10.37 6.90 0.95
N LEU A 134 9.70 6.42 2.00
CA LEU A 134 8.59 7.10 2.66
C LEU A 134 9.12 7.96 3.83
N SER A 135 9.02 9.28 3.68
CA SER A 135 9.58 10.24 4.66
C SER A 135 8.78 10.34 5.96
N TYR A 136 7.45 10.22 5.86
CA TYR A 136 6.54 10.29 7.00
C TYR A 136 6.00 8.90 7.28
N GLN A 137 6.15 8.44 8.52
CA GLN A 137 5.76 7.10 8.93
C GLN A 137 4.84 7.17 10.13
N PHE A 138 3.75 6.43 10.07
CA PHE A 138 2.76 6.34 11.14
C PHE A 138 2.68 4.89 11.60
N PHE A 139 3.19 4.63 12.79
CA PHE A 139 3.22 3.30 13.37
C PHE A 139 2.00 3.13 14.28
N GLY A 140 1.07 2.27 13.84
CA GLY A 140 -0.14 1.92 14.60
C GLY A 140 0.10 0.77 15.57
N LYS A 141 -0.99 0.29 16.18
CA LYS A 141 -0.97 -0.92 17.01
C LYS A 141 -0.56 -2.13 16.17
N VAL A 142 0.32 -2.96 16.72
CA VAL A 142 0.74 -4.24 16.12
C VAL A 142 0.54 -5.38 17.10
N ASN A 143 0.29 -6.57 16.56
CA ASN A 143 0.20 -7.81 17.34
C ASN A 143 1.39 -8.75 17.10
N ASP A 144 2.13 -8.54 16.01
CA ASP A 144 3.28 -9.36 15.63
C ASP A 144 4.59 -8.82 16.22
N PRO A 145 5.38 -9.64 16.95
CA PRO A 145 6.65 -9.23 17.53
C PRO A 145 7.72 -8.82 16.53
N ASP A 146 7.76 -9.41 15.34
CA ASP A 146 8.77 -9.08 14.34
C ASP A 146 8.52 -7.70 13.71
N THR A 147 7.25 -7.37 13.48
CA THR A 147 6.81 -6.03 13.08
C THR A 147 7.09 -4.99 14.16
N ALA A 148 6.81 -5.30 15.43
CA ALA A 148 7.12 -4.40 16.55
C ALA A 148 8.62 -4.12 16.69
N LYS A 149 9.46 -5.16 16.56
CA LYS A 149 10.93 -5.03 16.53
C LYS A 149 11.41 -4.26 15.31
N TYR A 150 10.73 -4.38 14.17
CA TYR A 150 11.05 -3.59 12.99
C TYR A 150 10.77 -2.10 13.22
N TYR A 151 9.62 -1.75 13.83
CA TYR A 151 9.29 -0.37 14.17
C TYR A 151 10.31 0.24 15.14
N GLU A 152 10.76 -0.52 16.13
CA GLU A 152 11.77 -0.10 17.10
C GLU A 152 13.08 0.40 16.43
N ARG A 153 13.44 -0.14 15.25
CA ARG A 153 14.66 0.21 14.50
C ARG A 153 14.61 1.60 13.85
N PHE A 154 13.44 2.24 13.75
CA PHE A 154 13.33 3.59 13.20
C PHE A 154 13.69 4.68 14.21
N PHE A 155 13.67 4.36 15.49
CA PHE A 155 13.90 5.34 16.55
C PHE A 155 15.36 5.31 17.00
N GLU A 156 15.87 6.48 17.39
CA GLU A 156 17.23 6.65 17.88
C GLU A 156 17.53 5.78 19.11
N LEU A 157 18.78 5.33 19.22
CA LEU A 157 19.28 4.67 20.42
C LEU A 157 19.62 5.73 21.47
N ILE A 158 19.08 5.58 22.67
CA ILE A 158 19.37 6.40 23.83
C ILE A 158 20.16 5.60 24.86
N LYS A 159 21.07 6.27 25.56
CA LYS A 159 21.79 5.66 26.69
C LYS A 159 20.91 5.66 27.92
N GLN A 160 20.56 4.48 28.39
CA GLN A 160 19.82 4.28 29.63
C GLN A 160 20.80 3.87 30.74
N PRO A 161 20.92 4.64 31.84
CA PRO A 161 21.73 4.22 32.98
C PRO A 161 21.11 2.98 33.62
N THR A 162 21.94 1.99 33.92
CA THR A 162 21.56 0.77 34.62
C THR A 162 22.20 0.77 36.00
N THR A 163 21.50 0.26 36.99
CA THR A 163 22.03 0.08 38.35
C THR A 163 21.74 -1.36 38.76
N SER A 164 22.79 -2.14 38.95
CA SER A 164 22.70 -3.49 39.53
C SER A 164 22.98 -3.39 41.02
N ILE A 165 22.08 -3.93 41.83
CA ILE A 165 22.23 -3.99 43.28
C ILE A 165 22.43 -5.45 43.64
N HIS A 166 23.64 -5.81 44.05
CA HIS A 166 23.93 -7.13 44.61
C HIS A 166 23.81 -7.04 46.13
N LYS A 167 22.82 -7.73 46.70
CA LYS A 167 22.69 -7.94 48.14
C LYS A 167 23.21 -9.33 48.49
N GLY A 168 24.28 -9.40 49.28
CA GLY A 168 24.75 -10.67 49.84
C GLY A 168 23.79 -11.19 50.91
N HIS A 169 23.63 -12.51 50.99
CA HIS A 169 22.76 -13.18 51.97
C HIS A 169 23.50 -13.65 53.24
N ASN A 170 24.70 -13.12 53.53
CA ASN A 170 25.47 -13.45 54.73
C ASN A 170 25.43 -12.31 55.76
N LEU A 171 25.80 -12.63 57.01
CA LEU A 171 25.72 -11.79 58.21
C LEU A 171 26.34 -10.37 58.10
N ASP A 172 27.17 -10.12 57.08
CA ASP A 172 27.63 -8.79 56.70
C ASP A 172 26.77 -8.22 55.56
N PHE A 173 25.96 -7.20 55.89
CA PHE A 173 25.12 -6.47 54.94
C PHE A 173 25.95 -5.56 54.02
N ASP A 174 26.81 -6.13 53.17
CA ASP A 174 27.52 -5.36 52.17
C ASP A 174 26.69 -5.29 50.88
N THR A 175 26.10 -4.11 50.61
CA THR A 175 25.29 -3.86 49.41
C THR A 175 26.17 -3.25 48.34
N ARG A 176 26.57 -4.05 47.35
CA ARG A 176 27.37 -3.57 46.21
C ARG A 176 26.45 -3.01 45.12
N ILE A 177 26.58 -1.72 44.85
CA ILE A 177 25.86 -1.03 43.77
C ILE A 177 26.81 -0.84 42.59
N THR A 178 26.53 -1.48 41.46
CA THR A 178 27.26 -1.29 40.20
C THR A 178 26.41 -0.45 39.26
N LYS A 179 26.94 0.69 38.80
CA LYS A 179 26.30 1.52 37.78
C LYS A 179 26.91 1.20 36.41
N GLY A 180 26.06 1.08 35.39
CA GLY A 180 26.45 0.88 34.01
C GLY A 180 25.59 1.71 33.07
N GLU A 181 25.86 1.62 31.78
CA GLU A 181 25.05 2.25 30.73
C GLU A 181 24.68 1.19 29.70
N LYS A 182 23.44 1.26 29.19
CA LYS A 182 22.96 0.39 28.12
C LYS A 182 22.30 1.23 27.04
N GLU A 183 22.68 1.02 25.78
CA GLU A 183 21.98 1.61 24.65
C GLU A 183 20.67 0.85 24.38
N VAL A 184 19.56 1.59 24.33
CA VAL A 184 18.22 1.06 24.07
C VAL A 184 17.51 1.99 23.09
N SER A 185 16.62 1.45 22.26
CA SER A 185 15.79 2.32 21.41
C SER A 185 14.92 3.26 22.27
N LYS A 186 14.79 4.51 21.84
CA LYS A 186 13.90 5.51 22.44
C LYS A 186 12.46 5.01 22.54
N ARG A 187 12.02 4.22 21.56
CA ARG A 187 10.70 3.58 21.54
C ARG A 187 10.87 2.07 21.42
N LYS A 188 10.74 1.37 22.54
CA LYS A 188 10.78 -0.09 22.58
C LYS A 188 9.56 -0.69 21.89
N ALA A 189 9.74 -1.89 21.31
CA ALA A 189 8.70 -2.67 20.65
C ALA A 189 7.41 -2.78 21.49
N GLU A 190 7.54 -2.90 22.81
CA GLU A 190 6.43 -3.02 23.77
C GLU A 190 5.36 -1.92 23.62
N ILE A 191 5.76 -0.70 23.28
CA ILE A 191 4.84 0.44 23.16
C ILE A 191 3.82 0.19 22.05
N PHE A 192 4.22 -0.42 20.93
CA PHE A 192 3.34 -0.62 19.78
C PHE A 192 2.25 -1.67 20.03
N PHE A 193 2.47 -2.62 20.93
CA PHE A 193 1.43 -3.55 21.36
C PHE A 193 0.37 -2.88 22.25
N LYS A 194 0.75 -1.83 22.96
CA LYS A 194 -0.11 -1.11 23.92
C LYS A 194 -0.86 0.08 23.33
N LEU A 195 -0.60 0.44 22.06
CA LEU A 195 -1.35 1.49 21.38
C LEU A 195 -2.83 1.12 21.31
N LYS A 196 -3.69 2.11 21.57
CA LYS A 196 -5.14 2.01 21.42
C LYS A 196 -5.56 2.32 19.99
N GLU A 197 -6.82 2.02 19.68
CA GLU A 197 -7.39 2.40 18.40
C GLU A 197 -7.30 3.93 18.20
N GLY A 198 -6.88 4.33 16.99
CA GLY A 198 -6.62 5.72 16.66
C GLY A 198 -5.31 6.28 17.22
N GLU A 199 -4.56 5.55 18.05
CA GLU A 199 -3.23 5.97 18.51
C GLU A 199 -2.14 5.52 17.54
N PHE A 200 -1.24 6.45 17.21
CA PHE A 200 -0.09 6.19 16.36
C PHE A 200 1.16 6.87 16.93
N ILE A 201 2.32 6.35 16.59
CA ILE A 201 3.59 7.08 16.70
C ILE A 201 3.94 7.57 15.29
N ALA A 202 3.88 8.88 15.09
CA ALA A 202 4.35 9.53 13.89
C ALA A 202 5.86 9.73 13.98
N PHE A 203 6.58 9.41 12.92
CA PHE A 203 8.01 9.64 12.77
C PHE A 203 8.26 10.38 11.46
N ALA A 204 8.97 11.51 11.55
CA ALA A 204 9.38 12.31 10.40
C ALA A 204 10.64 13.11 10.76
N ASP A 205 11.62 13.12 9.86
CA ASP A 205 12.86 13.91 9.98
C ASP A 205 13.56 13.74 11.35
N GLY A 206 13.67 12.50 11.84
CA GLY A 206 14.32 12.16 13.11
C GLY A 206 13.51 12.51 14.36
N ARG A 207 12.30 13.07 14.20
CA ARG A 207 11.40 13.42 15.32
C ARG A 207 10.25 12.44 15.39
N ASP A 208 9.95 11.99 16.60
CA ASP A 208 8.79 11.16 16.89
C ASP A 208 7.75 11.90 17.75
N LYS A 209 6.47 11.65 17.46
CA LYS A 209 5.34 12.18 18.24
C LYS A 209 4.22 11.16 18.32
N ARG A 210 3.70 10.94 19.53
CA ARG A 210 2.45 10.18 19.70
C ARG A 210 1.27 11.04 19.29
N ILE A 211 0.39 10.49 18.48
CA ILE A 211 -0.81 11.16 17.97
C ILE A 211 -2.04 10.29 18.22
N GLN A 212 -3.19 10.94 18.38
CA GLN A 212 -4.50 10.29 18.49
C GLN A 212 -5.40 10.87 17.38
N PHE A 213 -5.78 10.03 16.44
CA PHE A 213 -6.85 10.36 15.49
C PHE A 213 -8.21 10.13 16.14
N GLN A 214 -9.11 11.06 15.89
CA GLN A 214 -10.50 10.97 16.31
C GLN A 214 -11.34 10.39 15.17
N TRP A 215 -12.29 9.53 15.51
CA TRP A 215 -13.21 8.97 14.52
C TRP A 215 -14.06 10.09 13.90
N GLN A 216 -14.12 10.11 12.57
CA GLN A 216 -14.94 11.09 11.84
C GLN A 216 -16.36 10.53 11.67
N THR A 217 -17.32 11.01 12.46
CA THR A 217 -18.76 10.64 12.43
C THR A 217 -19.54 11.27 11.27
N LYS A 218 -18.94 11.45 10.09
CA LYS A 218 -19.67 11.99 8.94
C LYS A 218 -20.69 10.97 8.42
N VAL A 219 -21.93 11.41 8.23
CA VAL A 219 -22.99 10.64 7.57
C VAL A 219 -22.56 10.36 6.13
N LYS A 220 -22.28 9.09 5.81
CA LYS A 220 -21.98 8.64 4.45
C LYS A 220 -23.29 8.58 3.65
N ASN A 221 -23.65 9.66 2.97
CA ASN A 221 -24.69 9.59 1.95
C ASN A 221 -24.15 8.81 0.76
N LYS A 222 -24.82 7.70 0.38
CA LYS A 222 -24.49 7.01 -0.87
C LYS A 222 -24.83 7.96 -2.03
N PRO A 223 -23.90 8.23 -2.96
CA PRO A 223 -24.25 8.92 -4.18
C PRO A 223 -25.31 8.10 -4.93
N GLN A 224 -26.39 8.74 -5.39
CA GLN A 224 -27.36 8.09 -6.27
C GLN A 224 -26.72 7.89 -7.64
N PHE A 225 -26.26 6.66 -7.91
CA PHE A 225 -25.85 6.26 -9.25
C PHE A 225 -27.07 5.85 -10.08
N LYS A 226 -27.29 6.49 -11.22
CA LYS A 226 -28.18 5.98 -12.26
C LYS A 226 -27.40 4.99 -13.11
N LEU A 227 -27.46 3.69 -12.78
CA LEU A 227 -27.09 2.65 -13.74
C LEU A 227 -28.15 2.63 -14.85
N GLY A 228 -27.86 3.24 -15.99
CA GLY A 228 -28.64 3.02 -17.20
C GLY A 228 -28.50 1.55 -17.64
N SER A 229 -29.49 1.01 -18.36
CA SER A 229 -29.56 -0.40 -18.78
C SER A 229 -28.26 -0.91 -19.45
N GLU A 230 -27.35 -1.48 -18.65
CA GLU A 230 -25.97 -1.79 -19.04
C GLU A 230 -25.84 -3.11 -19.81
N ASP A 231 -26.69 -4.11 -19.53
CA ASP A 231 -26.48 -5.48 -20.05
C ASP A 231 -26.58 -5.61 -21.58
N LYS A 232 -27.49 -4.86 -22.22
CA LYS A 232 -27.58 -4.82 -23.69
C LYS A 232 -26.36 -4.13 -24.30
N LYS A 233 -25.88 -3.03 -23.69
CA LYS A 233 -24.69 -2.29 -24.16
C LYS A 233 -23.42 -3.13 -24.01
N ILE A 234 -23.23 -3.77 -22.86
CA ILE A 234 -22.11 -4.68 -22.58
C ILE A 234 -22.05 -5.81 -23.61
N SER A 235 -23.21 -6.40 -23.94
CA SER A 235 -23.27 -7.51 -24.90
C SER A 235 -22.94 -7.07 -26.33
N ILE A 236 -23.42 -5.90 -26.76
CA ILE A 236 -23.13 -5.32 -28.08
C ILE A 236 -21.63 -4.98 -28.20
N GLU A 237 -21.09 -4.29 -27.20
CA GLU A 237 -19.69 -3.87 -27.19
C GLU A 237 -18.73 -5.07 -27.17
N TYR A 238 -19.04 -6.09 -26.37
CA TYR A 238 -18.27 -7.33 -26.35
C TYR A 238 -18.22 -8.02 -27.73
N GLN A 239 -19.35 -8.08 -28.44
CA GLN A 239 -19.40 -8.64 -29.79
C GLN A 239 -18.58 -7.81 -30.78
N ASN A 240 -18.60 -6.48 -30.66
CA ASN A 240 -17.76 -5.61 -31.49
C ASN A 240 -16.27 -5.86 -31.26
N ILE A 241 -15.81 -5.87 -30.01
CA ILE A 241 -14.38 -6.12 -29.69
C ILE A 241 -13.97 -7.52 -30.15
N TYR A 242 -14.81 -8.53 -29.93
CA TYR A 242 -14.55 -9.89 -30.38
C TYR A 242 -14.42 -9.95 -31.91
N SER A 243 -15.31 -9.28 -32.63
CA SER A 243 -15.25 -9.23 -34.10
C SER A 243 -14.01 -8.52 -34.64
N ILE A 244 -13.53 -7.45 -33.97
CA ILE A 244 -12.27 -6.78 -34.31
C ILE A 244 -11.08 -7.70 -34.04
N ALA A 245 -11.02 -8.31 -32.85
CA ALA A 245 -9.95 -9.23 -32.47
C ALA A 245 -9.88 -10.49 -33.35
N ALA A 246 -11.03 -10.95 -33.86
CA ALA A 246 -11.14 -12.07 -34.79
C ALA A 246 -10.87 -11.67 -36.26
N GLY A 247 -10.64 -10.38 -36.55
CA GLY A 247 -10.45 -9.89 -37.93
C GLY A 247 -11.72 -9.90 -38.79
N LEU A 248 -12.90 -10.02 -38.17
CA LEU A 248 -14.21 -10.04 -38.82
C LEU A 248 -14.76 -8.63 -39.09
N LYS A 249 -14.20 -7.60 -38.44
CA LYS A 249 -14.41 -6.18 -38.72
C LYS A 249 -13.06 -5.48 -38.81
N LYS A 250 -12.92 -4.57 -39.79
CA LYS A 250 -11.78 -3.64 -39.90
C LYS A 250 -11.99 -2.43 -39.02
#